data_AF-A0AAV4L8K0-F1
#
_entry.id   AF-A0AAV4L8K0-F1
#
_cell.length_a   1.000
_cell.length_b   1.000
_cell.length_c   1.000
_cell.angle_alpha   90.00
_cell.angle_beta   90.00
_cell.angle_gamma   90.00
#
_symmetry.space_group_name_H-M   'P 1'
#
loop_
_entity.id
_entity.type
_entity.pdbx_description
1 polymer ?
#
loop_
_entity_poly.entity_id
_entity_poly.type
_entity_poly.pdbx_seq_one_letter_code
_entity_poly.pdbx_strand_id
1 'polypeptide(L)'
;MKTFSKHLFKIFSCLAIGLVVVFSRDLPFFERNAKEIIHSMTKAKRLLQSIPTTSQDAVGLRKCIEEKVKQKLPVNALPQQGPKGEKIILGKHASGAPHRKSQLQKNDLRYQGPTHVYQIVNAETGEIWKIGESAQGLNKLGQSKRAEAQVKKLGRLYGHRFESKILENHLGKTASRTRETALIKEFRAAGHKLPGNKGNH
;
A
#
# COMPACT_ATOMS: atom_id res chain seq x y z
N MET A 1 46.55 -16.86 13.70
CA MET A 1 45.30 -16.77 12.92
C MET A 1 44.45 -15.54 13.30
N LYS A 2 44.96 -14.30 13.21
CA LYS A 2 44.23 -13.07 13.63
C LYS A 2 43.95 -12.06 12.50
N THR A 3 44.34 -12.35 11.26
CA THR A 3 44.24 -11.41 10.12
C THR A 3 43.04 -11.66 9.21
N PHE A 4 42.41 -12.84 9.28
CA PHE A 4 41.34 -13.23 8.34
C PHE A 4 39.98 -12.54 8.62
N SER A 5 39.77 -12.00 9.82
CA SER A 5 38.48 -11.40 10.22
C SER A 5 38.27 -9.96 9.71
N LYS A 6 39.36 -9.20 9.47
CA LYS A 6 39.27 -7.78 9.12
C LYS A 6 38.82 -7.51 7.67
N HIS A 7 39.00 -8.46 6.76
CA HIS A 7 38.59 -8.29 5.36
C HIS A 7 37.14 -8.70 5.10
N LEU A 8 36.62 -9.69 5.81
CA LEU A 8 35.20 -10.08 5.68
C LEU A 8 34.25 -8.94 6.11
N PHE A 9 34.64 -8.13 7.09
CA PHE A 9 33.81 -7.03 7.61
C PHE A 9 33.73 -5.82 6.65
N LYS A 10 34.77 -5.57 5.85
CA LYS A 10 34.76 -4.49 4.85
C LYS A 10 33.83 -4.81 3.68
N ILE A 11 33.72 -6.09 3.29
CA ILE A 11 32.84 -6.52 2.19
C ILE A 11 31.36 -6.34 2.58
N PHE A 12 30.97 -6.66 3.82
CA PHE A 12 29.59 -6.45 4.30
C PHE A 12 29.21 -4.97 4.47
N SER A 13 30.17 -4.10 4.80
CA SER A 13 29.89 -2.66 4.95
C SER A 13 29.60 -1.95 3.61
N CYS A 14 30.16 -2.42 2.50
CA CYS A 14 29.91 -1.82 1.19
C CYS A 14 28.56 -2.25 0.59
N LEU A 15 28.13 -3.49 0.84
CA LEU A 15 26.82 -3.99 0.38
C LEU A 15 25.62 -3.31 1.07
N ALA A 16 25.78 -2.88 2.34
CA ALA A 16 24.71 -2.22 3.07
C ALA A 16 24.48 -0.74 2.69
N ILE A 17 25.45 -0.10 2.05
CA ILE A 17 25.35 1.31 1.64
C ILE A 17 24.86 1.42 0.19
N GLY A 18 25.22 0.47 -0.69
CA GLY A 18 24.73 0.42 -2.06
C GLY A 18 23.23 0.14 -2.21
N LEU A 19 22.63 -0.55 -1.23
CA LEU A 19 21.20 -0.92 -1.29
C LEU A 19 20.23 0.23 -0.94
N VAL A 20 20.74 1.36 -0.42
CA VAL A 20 19.89 2.47 0.07
C VAL A 20 19.66 3.56 -0.99
N VAL A 21 20.47 3.62 -2.06
CA VAL A 21 20.45 4.76 -3.00
C VAL A 21 19.50 4.58 -4.20
N VAL A 22 18.95 3.38 -4.46
CA VAL A 22 18.16 3.14 -5.68
C VAL A 22 16.64 3.23 -5.49
N PHE A 23 16.11 3.34 -4.27
CA PHE A 23 14.66 3.39 -4.03
C PHE A 23 14.19 4.76 -3.54
N SER A 24 14.21 5.76 -4.42
CA SER A 24 13.58 7.06 -4.19
C SER A 24 12.67 7.41 -5.35
N ARG A 25 11.42 6.90 -5.34
CA ARG A 25 10.28 7.51 -6.08
C ARG A 25 8.86 6.97 -5.84
N ASP A 26 8.59 6.09 -4.86
CA ASP A 26 7.21 5.69 -4.57
C ASP A 26 6.91 5.57 -3.06
N LEU A 27 6.23 6.59 -2.52
CA LEU A 27 5.93 6.79 -1.09
C LEU A 27 4.92 5.84 -0.41
N PRO A 28 4.09 4.99 -1.07
CA PRO A 28 3.22 4.06 -0.32
C PRO A 28 3.88 2.71 0.02
N PHE A 29 5.13 2.48 -0.39
CA PHE A 29 5.91 1.29 -0.01
C PHE A 29 6.57 1.43 1.37
N PHE A 30 6.78 2.67 1.82
CA PHE A 30 7.54 2.99 3.03
C PHE A 30 6.82 2.56 4.33
N GLU A 31 5.49 2.66 4.39
CA GLU A 31 4.73 2.33 5.60
C GLU A 31 4.70 0.83 5.92
N ARG A 32 4.73 -0.06 4.91
CA ARG A 32 4.77 -1.51 5.16
C ARG A 32 6.14 -1.97 5.63
N ASN A 33 7.20 -1.38 5.11
CA ASN A 33 8.56 -1.69 5.56
C ASN A 33 8.89 -1.06 6.91
N ALA A 34 8.25 0.05 7.29
CA ALA A 34 8.50 0.69 8.58
C ALA A 34 8.28 -0.26 9.77
N LYS A 35 7.21 -1.09 9.73
CA LYS A 35 6.94 -2.06 10.80
C LYS A 35 7.97 -3.18 10.87
N GLU A 36 8.39 -3.72 9.71
CA GLU A 36 9.44 -4.75 9.67
C GLU A 36 10.80 -4.19 10.06
N ILE A 37 11.11 -2.95 9.67
CA ILE A 37 12.31 -2.23 10.08
C ILE A 37 12.31 -2.03 11.59
N ILE A 38 11.22 -1.52 12.19
CA ILE A 38 11.09 -1.33 13.64
C ILE A 38 11.23 -2.66 14.39
N HIS A 39 10.60 -3.74 13.89
CA HIS A 39 10.71 -5.06 14.50
C HIS A 39 12.14 -5.60 14.43
N SER A 40 12.81 -5.46 13.27
CA SER A 40 14.21 -5.89 13.09
C SER A 40 15.18 -5.11 14.00
N MET A 41 14.97 -3.80 14.15
CA MET A 41 15.77 -2.94 15.03
C MET A 41 15.55 -3.28 16.51
N THR A 42 14.32 -3.62 16.90
CA THR A 42 13.99 -4.06 18.27
C THR A 42 14.65 -5.40 18.59
N LYS A 43 14.66 -6.33 17.64
CA LYS A 43 15.37 -7.63 17.77
C LYS A 43 16.88 -7.44 17.87
N ALA A 44 17.47 -6.57 17.05
CA ALA A 44 18.90 -6.25 17.10
C ALA A 44 19.28 -5.60 18.44
N LYS A 45 18.45 -4.71 18.99
CA LYS A 45 18.67 -4.08 20.30
C LYS A 45 18.68 -5.10 21.44
N ARG A 46 17.78 -6.09 21.41
CA ARG A 46 17.76 -7.19 22.40
C ARG A 46 19.02 -8.06 22.31
N LEU A 47 19.47 -8.37 21.09
CA LEU A 47 20.70 -9.15 20.88
C LEU A 47 21.95 -8.40 21.37
N LEU A 48 21.99 -7.07 21.25
CA LEU A 48 23.09 -6.25 21.79
C LEU A 48 23.08 -6.18 23.32
N GLN A 49 21.90 -6.29 23.94
CA GLN A 49 21.75 -6.30 25.41
C GLN A 49 22.13 -7.64 26.03
N SER A 50 22.11 -8.74 25.28
CA SER A 50 22.52 -10.08 25.76
C SER A 50 24.03 -10.34 25.71
N ILE A 51 24.85 -9.39 25.25
CA ILE A 51 26.31 -9.56 25.20
C ILE A 51 26.89 -9.21 26.58
N PRO A 52 27.58 -10.14 27.27
CA PRO A 52 28.18 -9.88 28.58
C PRO A 52 29.27 -8.81 28.47
N THR A 53 29.19 -7.79 29.32
CA THR A 53 30.03 -6.58 29.32
C THR A 53 31.44 -6.78 29.88
N THR A 54 31.91 -8.01 30.08
CA THR A 54 33.14 -8.33 30.81
C THR A 54 34.40 -8.45 29.94
N SER A 55 34.35 -8.07 28.67
CA SER A 55 35.55 -7.99 27.81
C SER A 55 35.83 -6.54 27.39
N GLN A 56 37.08 -6.09 27.55
CA GLN A 56 37.55 -4.78 27.08
C GLN A 56 37.30 -4.58 25.57
N ASP A 57 37.12 -5.65 24.80
CA ASP A 57 36.80 -5.59 23.37
C ASP A 57 35.33 -5.21 23.09
N ALA A 58 34.41 -5.38 24.05
CA ALA A 58 32.98 -5.07 23.90
C ALA A 58 32.69 -3.56 23.96
N VAL A 59 33.55 -2.79 24.62
CA VAL A 59 33.43 -1.32 24.76
C VAL A 59 33.63 -0.63 23.40
N GLY A 60 34.59 -1.11 22.60
CA GLY A 60 34.86 -0.57 21.26
C GLY A 60 33.72 -0.79 20.27
N LEU A 61 33.09 -1.97 20.32
CA LEU A 61 31.97 -2.32 19.45
C LEU A 61 30.70 -1.54 19.78
N ARG A 62 30.41 -1.30 21.08
CA ARG A 62 29.30 -0.45 21.50
C ARG A 62 29.47 1.00 21.02
N LYS A 63 30.66 1.57 21.17
CA LYS A 63 30.96 2.95 20.75
C LYS A 63 30.81 3.13 19.22
N CYS A 64 31.23 2.13 18.45
CA CYS A 64 31.10 2.11 16.99
C CYS A 64 29.64 2.03 16.50
N ILE A 65 28.78 1.29 17.22
CA ILE A 65 27.35 1.18 16.89
C ILE A 65 26.59 2.46 17.25
N GLU A 66 26.89 3.07 18.40
CA GLU A 66 26.25 4.34 18.82
C GLU A 66 26.53 5.51 17.87
N GLU A 67 27.76 5.63 17.37
CA GLU A 67 28.13 6.64 16.35
C GLU A 67 27.33 6.48 15.05
N LYS A 68 27.14 5.23 14.58
CA LYS A 68 26.38 4.95 13.35
C LYS A 68 24.87 5.17 13.50
N VAL A 69 24.33 5.04 14.71
CA VAL A 69 22.91 5.34 14.99
C VAL A 69 22.66 6.85 15.03
N LYS A 70 23.61 7.65 15.55
CA LYS A 70 23.49 9.12 15.58
C LYS A 70 23.49 9.75 14.17
N GLN A 71 24.20 9.15 13.20
CA GLN A 71 24.28 9.68 11.83
C GLN A 71 23.04 9.39 10.95
N LYS A 72 22.09 8.55 11.39
CA LYS A 72 20.96 8.08 10.55
C LYS A 72 19.58 8.64 10.91
N LEU A 73 19.46 9.55 11.88
CA LEU A 73 18.17 10.12 12.28
C LEU A 73 18.02 11.56 11.72
N PRO A 74 17.12 11.80 10.75
CA PRO A 74 16.69 13.16 10.45
C PRO A 74 15.84 13.71 11.61
N VAL A 75 16.29 14.80 12.22
CA VAL A 75 15.71 15.38 13.45
C VAL A 75 14.41 16.16 13.21
N ASN A 76 13.94 16.33 11.97
CA ASN A 76 12.79 17.19 11.68
C ASN A 76 11.68 16.46 10.93
N ALA A 77 10.72 15.88 11.66
CA ALA A 77 9.35 15.67 11.17
C ALA A 77 8.42 15.21 12.31
N LEU A 78 8.13 16.10 13.25
CA LEU A 78 6.90 16.03 14.05
C LEU A 78 5.96 17.14 13.55
N PRO A 79 4.84 16.83 12.89
CA PRO A 79 3.80 17.82 12.69
C PRO A 79 3.12 18.07 14.04
N GLN A 80 3.36 19.25 14.60
CA GLN A 80 2.59 19.74 15.74
C GLN A 80 1.13 19.93 15.31
N GLN A 81 0.25 19.16 15.93
CA GLN A 81 -1.18 19.44 15.94
C GLN A 81 -1.40 20.72 16.76
N GLY A 82 -2.08 21.69 16.15
CA GLY A 82 -2.62 22.85 16.85
C GLY A 82 -4.06 23.10 16.39
N PRO A 83 -5.06 23.05 17.28
CA PRO A 83 -6.39 23.57 16.99
C PRO A 83 -6.37 25.08 17.28
N LYS A 84 -6.56 25.92 16.27
CA LYS A 84 -6.78 27.36 16.49
C LYS A 84 -7.82 27.93 15.54
N GLY A 85 -8.93 28.36 16.16
CA GLY A 85 -9.54 29.63 15.82
C GLY A 85 -10.51 29.62 14.66
N GLU A 86 -11.71 29.13 14.94
CA GLU A 86 -12.93 29.56 14.27
C GLU A 86 -13.05 31.09 14.32
N LYS A 87 -12.86 31.75 13.18
CA LYS A 87 -13.36 33.11 12.91
C LYS A 87 -14.35 33.00 11.75
N ILE A 88 -15.64 33.00 12.09
CA ILE A 88 -16.73 33.17 11.13
C ILE A 88 -16.65 34.62 10.63
N ILE A 89 -15.95 34.82 9.51
CA ILE A 89 -16.06 36.04 8.72
C ILE A 89 -17.26 35.83 7.79
N LEU A 90 -18.39 36.45 8.15
CA LEU A 90 -19.60 36.52 7.34
C LEU A 90 -19.36 37.47 6.16
N GLY A 91 -18.58 37.00 5.19
CA GLY A 91 -18.33 37.70 3.93
C GLY A 91 -19.51 37.51 2.97
N LYS A 92 -20.30 38.57 2.78
CA LYS A 92 -21.31 38.70 1.73
C LYS A 92 -20.64 38.75 0.35
N HIS A 93 -20.27 37.59 -0.20
CA HIS A 93 -19.94 37.47 -1.62
C HIS A 93 -21.15 36.92 -2.38
N ALA A 94 -22.02 37.85 -2.77
CA ALA A 94 -23.04 37.61 -3.78
C ALA A 94 -22.37 37.50 -5.15
N SER A 95 -21.86 36.31 -5.47
CA SER A 95 -21.59 35.91 -6.85
C SER A 95 -22.32 34.60 -7.08
N GLY A 96 -23.56 34.72 -7.57
CA GLY A 96 -24.43 33.59 -7.91
C GLY A 96 -23.85 32.77 -9.05
N ALA A 97 -22.91 31.87 -8.74
CA ALA A 97 -22.58 30.77 -9.62
C ALA A 97 -23.76 29.79 -9.60
N PRO A 98 -24.28 29.34 -10.76
CA PRO A 98 -25.38 28.39 -10.81
C PRO A 98 -24.97 27.14 -10.03
N HIS A 99 -25.79 26.80 -9.03
CA HIS A 99 -25.60 25.63 -8.18
C HIS A 99 -25.63 24.40 -9.09
N ARG A 100 -24.47 23.89 -9.52
CA ARG A 100 -24.36 22.63 -10.26
C ARG A 100 -25.07 21.60 -9.38
N LYS A 101 -26.21 21.07 -9.85
CA LYS A 101 -26.89 19.92 -9.23
C LYS A 101 -25.78 18.96 -8.84
N SER A 102 -25.58 18.74 -7.54
CA SER A 102 -24.43 18.02 -7.02
C SER A 102 -24.48 16.61 -7.60
N GLN A 103 -23.75 16.38 -8.68
CA GLN A 103 -23.77 15.12 -9.37
C GLN A 103 -23.18 14.11 -8.39
N LEU A 104 -24.05 13.23 -7.87
CA LEU A 104 -23.66 12.21 -6.91
C LEU A 104 -22.41 11.50 -7.44
N GLN A 105 -21.36 11.50 -6.63
CA GLN A 105 -20.11 10.88 -7.02
C GLN A 105 -20.35 9.39 -7.24
N LYS A 106 -19.76 8.84 -8.31
CA LYS A 106 -19.92 7.43 -8.70
C LYS A 106 -19.37 6.41 -7.69
N ASN A 107 -18.65 6.86 -6.67
CA ASN A 107 -18.20 6.03 -5.56
C ASN A 107 -19.17 6.05 -4.37
N ASP A 108 -20.18 6.92 -4.37
CA ASP A 108 -21.21 6.97 -3.33
C ASP A 108 -22.16 5.76 -3.47
N LEU A 109 -22.51 5.13 -2.35
CA LEU A 109 -23.46 4.01 -2.31
C LEU A 109 -24.85 4.44 -2.78
N ARG A 110 -25.20 5.72 -2.64
CA ARG A 110 -26.48 6.29 -3.09
C ARG A 110 -26.56 6.45 -4.61
N TYR A 111 -25.49 6.21 -5.36
CA TYR A 111 -25.52 6.27 -6.82
C TYR A 111 -26.46 5.20 -7.39
N GLN A 112 -27.51 5.64 -8.11
CA GLN A 112 -28.55 4.77 -8.70
C GLN A 112 -28.38 4.52 -10.21
N GLY A 113 -27.23 4.88 -10.80
CA GLY A 113 -27.00 4.65 -12.23
C GLY A 113 -26.48 3.24 -12.55
N PRO A 114 -26.18 2.96 -13.83
CA PRO A 114 -25.62 1.68 -14.25
C PRO A 114 -24.31 1.37 -13.55
N THR A 115 -24.24 0.16 -13.00
CA THR A 115 -23.07 -0.40 -12.33
C THR A 115 -22.88 -1.85 -12.73
N HIS A 116 -21.72 -2.41 -12.43
CA HIS A 116 -21.41 -3.80 -12.76
C HIS A 116 -20.38 -4.38 -11.79
N VAL A 117 -20.43 -5.69 -11.64
CA VAL A 117 -19.44 -6.50 -10.92
C VAL A 117 -18.55 -7.19 -11.95
N TYR A 118 -17.25 -7.19 -11.68
CA TYR A 118 -16.23 -7.78 -12.54
C TYR A 118 -15.26 -8.63 -11.72
N GLN A 119 -14.59 -9.53 -12.42
CA GLN A 119 -13.43 -10.25 -11.93
C GLN A 119 -12.17 -9.90 -12.72
N ILE A 120 -11.03 -10.02 -12.08
CA ILE A 120 -9.71 -9.98 -12.70
C ILE A 120 -9.07 -11.35 -12.47
N VAL A 121 -8.55 -11.94 -13.53
CA VAL A 121 -7.95 -13.28 -13.55
C VAL A 121 -6.52 -13.17 -14.07
N ASN A 122 -5.60 -13.96 -13.51
CA ASN A 122 -4.29 -14.17 -14.11
C ASN A 122 -4.48 -15.07 -15.35
N ALA A 123 -4.16 -14.56 -16.53
CA ALA A 123 -4.41 -15.26 -17.79
C ALA A 123 -3.53 -16.50 -17.98
N GLU A 124 -2.39 -16.57 -17.29
CA GLU A 124 -1.46 -17.70 -17.35
C GLU A 124 -1.89 -18.84 -16.43
N THR A 125 -2.35 -18.52 -15.21
CA THR A 125 -2.70 -19.53 -14.19
C THR A 125 -4.19 -19.82 -14.08
N GLY A 126 -5.05 -18.96 -14.63
CA GLY A 126 -6.50 -19.01 -14.42
C GLY A 126 -6.93 -18.60 -13.01
N GLU A 127 -6.00 -18.16 -12.15
CA GLU A 127 -6.33 -17.80 -10.77
C GLU A 127 -7.09 -16.47 -10.71
N ILE A 128 -8.23 -16.47 -10.00
CA ILE A 128 -8.99 -15.26 -9.75
C ILE A 128 -8.22 -14.39 -8.76
N TRP A 129 -7.74 -13.25 -9.27
CA TRP A 129 -6.95 -12.30 -8.50
C TRP A 129 -7.83 -11.38 -7.66
N LYS A 130 -8.93 -10.89 -8.24
CA LYS A 130 -9.78 -9.88 -7.62
C LYS A 130 -11.22 -9.96 -8.13
N ILE A 131 -12.18 -9.80 -7.23
CA ILE A 131 -13.56 -9.40 -7.54
C ILE A 131 -13.72 -7.92 -7.17
N GLY A 132 -14.46 -7.17 -7.99
CA GLY A 132 -14.73 -5.76 -7.72
C GLY A 132 -15.93 -5.25 -8.49
N GLU A 133 -16.28 -4.00 -8.22
CA GLU A 133 -17.48 -3.34 -8.73
C GLU A 133 -17.15 -1.95 -9.31
N SER A 134 -17.97 -1.46 -10.23
CA SER A 134 -17.72 -0.16 -10.84
C SER A 134 -18.98 0.51 -11.36
N ALA A 135 -18.97 1.85 -11.29
CA ALA A 135 -19.97 2.75 -11.87
C ALA A 135 -19.37 3.61 -13.00
N GLN A 136 -18.11 3.36 -13.38
CA GLN A 136 -17.40 4.14 -14.41
C GLN A 136 -17.88 3.82 -15.84
N GLY A 137 -18.73 2.81 -15.99
CA GLY A 137 -19.25 2.34 -17.28
C GLY A 137 -18.26 1.45 -18.04
N LEU A 138 -18.68 1.08 -19.23
CA LEU A 138 -17.96 0.16 -20.12
C LEU A 138 -17.19 0.93 -21.20
N ASN A 139 -16.13 0.32 -21.73
CA ASN A 139 -15.44 0.82 -22.93
C ASN A 139 -16.21 0.41 -24.21
N LYS A 140 -15.68 0.78 -25.38
CA LYS A 140 -16.30 0.45 -26.68
C LYS A 140 -16.39 -1.06 -26.96
N LEU A 141 -15.59 -1.87 -26.26
CA LEU A 141 -15.54 -3.32 -26.36
C LEU A 141 -16.42 -4.00 -25.28
N GLY A 142 -17.20 -3.23 -24.52
CA GLY A 142 -18.04 -3.76 -23.45
C GLY A 142 -17.28 -4.16 -22.18
N GLN A 143 -16.01 -3.79 -22.00
CA GLN A 143 -15.22 -4.13 -20.81
C GLN A 143 -15.27 -3.00 -19.76
N SER A 144 -15.09 -3.37 -18.49
CA SER A 144 -15.06 -2.42 -17.37
C SER A 144 -13.84 -1.49 -17.45
N LYS A 145 -14.05 -0.18 -17.64
CA LYS A 145 -12.95 0.81 -17.68
C LYS A 145 -12.05 0.76 -16.44
N ARG A 146 -12.66 0.58 -15.27
CA ARG A 146 -11.95 0.47 -13.98
C ARG A 146 -11.14 -0.82 -13.90
N ALA A 147 -11.70 -1.94 -14.34
CA ALA A 147 -11.02 -3.23 -14.29
C ALA A 147 -9.82 -3.25 -15.24
N GLU A 148 -9.99 -2.71 -16.46
CA GLU A 148 -8.91 -2.58 -17.45
C GLU A 148 -7.74 -1.73 -16.94
N ALA A 149 -8.04 -0.62 -16.25
CA ALA A 149 -7.00 0.17 -15.60
C ALA A 149 -6.23 -0.62 -14.53
N GLN A 150 -6.93 -1.46 -13.76
CA GLN A 150 -6.31 -2.33 -12.76
C GLN A 150 -5.50 -3.45 -13.40
N VAL A 151 -6.02 -4.12 -14.42
CA VAL A 151 -5.32 -5.14 -15.21
C VAL A 151 -4.00 -4.59 -15.74
N LYS A 152 -4.01 -3.42 -16.40
CA LYS A 152 -2.79 -2.76 -16.91
C LYS A 152 -1.80 -2.41 -15.79
N LYS A 153 -2.29 -2.07 -14.60
CA LYS A 153 -1.42 -1.82 -13.44
C LYS A 153 -0.80 -3.12 -12.92
N LEU A 154 -1.59 -4.19 -12.80
CA LEU A 154 -1.12 -5.49 -12.34
C LEU A 154 -0.09 -6.09 -13.30
N GLY A 155 -0.34 -6.03 -14.61
CA GLY A 155 0.62 -6.53 -15.60
C GLY A 155 1.96 -5.79 -15.56
N ARG A 156 1.94 -4.47 -15.36
CA ARG A 156 3.18 -3.69 -15.15
C ARG A 156 3.91 -4.03 -13.85
N LEU A 157 3.17 -4.36 -12.79
CA LEU A 157 3.73 -4.59 -11.47
C LEU A 157 4.33 -6.00 -11.32
N TYR A 158 3.67 -7.00 -11.90
CA TYR A 158 4.03 -8.41 -11.71
C TYR A 158 4.61 -9.06 -12.96
N GLY A 159 4.58 -8.41 -14.13
CA GLY A 159 5.09 -8.97 -15.38
C GLY A 159 4.20 -10.06 -16.01
N HIS A 160 3.09 -10.44 -15.37
CA HIS A 160 2.14 -11.43 -15.89
C HIS A 160 1.02 -10.80 -16.70
N ARG A 161 0.39 -11.61 -17.57
CA ARG A 161 -0.85 -11.21 -18.24
C ARG A 161 -2.04 -11.37 -17.30
N PHE A 162 -2.84 -10.32 -17.20
CA PHE A 162 -4.12 -10.32 -16.49
C PHE A 162 -5.25 -9.97 -17.46
N GLU A 163 -6.44 -10.49 -17.17
CA GLU A 163 -7.65 -10.25 -17.94
C GLU A 163 -8.79 -9.85 -17.02
N SER A 164 -9.72 -9.02 -17.53
CA SER A 164 -10.94 -8.67 -16.81
C SER A 164 -12.18 -9.25 -17.49
N LYS A 165 -13.14 -9.69 -16.69
CA LYS A 165 -14.44 -10.19 -17.16
C LYS A 165 -15.56 -9.57 -16.33
N ILE A 166 -16.60 -9.10 -17.00
CA ILE A 166 -17.83 -8.68 -16.32
C ILE A 166 -18.61 -9.93 -15.95
N LEU A 167 -19.06 -9.98 -14.70
CA LEU A 167 -19.89 -11.06 -14.18
C LEU A 167 -21.36 -10.68 -14.30
N GLU A 168 -21.73 -9.53 -13.75
CA GLU A 168 -23.13 -9.11 -13.63
C GLU A 168 -23.25 -7.59 -13.78
N ASN A 169 -24.36 -7.15 -14.35
CA ASN A 169 -24.74 -5.73 -14.44
C ASN A 169 -25.87 -5.45 -13.45
N HIS A 170 -25.88 -4.27 -12.83
CA HIS A 170 -26.90 -3.86 -11.88
C HIS A 170 -27.29 -2.39 -12.09
N LEU A 171 -28.44 -2.05 -11.51
CA LEU A 171 -28.87 -0.67 -11.35
C LEU A 171 -28.55 -0.24 -9.92
N GLY A 172 -27.51 0.58 -9.77
CA GLY A 172 -27.14 1.19 -8.50
C GLY A 172 -25.98 0.50 -7.75
N LYS A 173 -25.24 1.33 -7.02
CA LYS A 173 -23.99 0.96 -6.36
C LYS A 173 -24.21 -0.02 -5.20
N THR A 174 -25.29 0.15 -4.43
CA THR A 174 -25.65 -0.74 -3.32
C THR A 174 -25.84 -2.18 -3.80
N ALA A 175 -26.64 -2.39 -4.85
CA ALA A 175 -26.89 -3.73 -5.41
C ALA A 175 -25.59 -4.41 -5.86
N SER A 176 -24.74 -3.69 -6.60
CA SER A 176 -23.43 -4.23 -7.02
C SER A 176 -22.51 -4.54 -5.85
N ARG A 177 -22.48 -3.71 -4.79
CA ARG A 177 -21.63 -3.94 -3.62
C ARG A 177 -22.09 -5.17 -2.83
N THR A 178 -23.41 -5.34 -2.67
CA THR A 178 -23.98 -6.53 -2.05
C THR A 178 -23.59 -7.78 -2.84
N ARG A 179 -23.72 -7.75 -4.18
CA ARG A 179 -23.35 -8.89 -5.02
C ARG A 179 -21.86 -9.16 -5.05
N GLU A 180 -21.02 -8.12 -5.13
CA GLU A 180 -19.56 -8.22 -5.00
C GLU A 180 -19.18 -8.96 -3.70
N THR A 181 -19.79 -8.57 -2.59
CA THR A 181 -19.52 -9.17 -1.27
C THR A 181 -19.95 -10.64 -1.23
N ALA A 182 -21.12 -10.98 -1.78
CA ALA A 182 -21.59 -12.36 -1.88
C ALA A 182 -20.64 -13.22 -2.73
N LEU A 183 -20.24 -12.73 -3.92
CA LEU A 183 -19.30 -13.43 -4.79
C LEU A 183 -17.95 -13.66 -4.13
N ILE A 184 -17.39 -12.67 -3.42
CA ILE A 184 -16.13 -12.83 -2.69
C ILE A 184 -16.24 -13.98 -1.67
N LYS A 185 -17.36 -14.07 -0.95
CA LYS A 185 -17.62 -15.17 0.01
C LYS A 185 -17.73 -16.51 -0.70
N GLU A 186 -18.51 -16.58 -1.78
CA GLU A 186 -18.69 -17.80 -2.58
C GLU A 186 -17.34 -18.31 -3.12
N PHE A 187 -16.53 -17.44 -3.73
CA PHE A 187 -15.22 -17.82 -4.28
C PHE A 187 -14.23 -18.22 -3.17
N ARG A 188 -14.24 -17.55 -2.01
CA ARG A 188 -13.40 -17.97 -0.87
C ARG A 188 -13.84 -19.32 -0.31
N ALA A 189 -15.14 -19.58 -0.20
CA ALA A 189 -15.68 -20.87 0.22
C ALA A 189 -15.31 -21.99 -0.77
N ALA A 190 -15.21 -21.67 -2.06
CA ALA A 190 -14.71 -22.57 -3.10
C ALA A 190 -13.17 -22.72 -3.13
N GLY A 191 -12.44 -22.07 -2.21
CA GLY A 191 -10.99 -22.20 -2.06
C GLY A 191 -10.13 -21.19 -2.84
N HIS A 192 -10.73 -20.18 -3.48
CA HIS A 192 -9.96 -19.15 -4.18
C HIS A 192 -9.35 -18.12 -3.19
N LYS A 193 -8.11 -17.71 -3.45
CA LYS A 193 -7.33 -16.83 -2.55
C LYS A 193 -7.73 -15.35 -2.63
N LEU A 194 -8.14 -14.87 -3.81
CA LEU A 194 -8.50 -13.46 -4.07
C LEU A 194 -7.51 -12.43 -3.48
N PRO A 195 -6.21 -12.50 -3.81
CA PRO A 195 -5.17 -11.64 -3.21
C PRO A 195 -5.40 -10.13 -3.40
N GLY A 196 -6.20 -9.73 -4.39
CA GLY A 196 -6.62 -8.34 -4.64
C GLY A 196 -7.79 -7.84 -3.76
N ASN A 197 -8.40 -8.70 -2.94
CA ASN A 197 -9.47 -8.36 -2.00
C ASN A 197 -8.94 -8.48 -0.57
N LYS A 198 -8.43 -7.37 -0.03
CA LYS A 198 -7.75 -7.32 1.29
C LYS A 198 -8.70 -7.28 2.51
N GLY A 199 -10.01 -7.25 2.30
CA GLY A 199 -11.00 -7.20 3.38
C GLY A 199 -11.38 -8.60 3.90
N ASN A 200 -11.76 -8.65 5.17
CA ASN A 200 -12.57 -9.75 5.72
C ASN A 200 -14.00 -9.49 5.24
N HIS A 201 -14.41 -10.19 4.18
CA HIS A 201 -15.75 -10.10 3.61
C HIS A 201 -16.57 -11.25 4.16
#